data_AF-A0A3N5YSB3-F1
#
_entry.id   AF-A0A3N5YSB3-F1
#
_cell.length_a   1.000
_cell.length_b   1.000
_cell.length_c   1.000
_cell.angle_alpha   90.00
_cell.angle_beta   90.00
_cell.angle_gamma   90.00
#
_symmetry.space_group_name_H-M   'P 1'
#
loop_
_entity.id
_entity.type
_entity.pdbx_description
1 polymer ?
#
loop_
_entity_poly.entity_id
_entity_poly.type
_entity_poly.pdbx_seq_one_letter_code
_entity_poly.pdbx_strand_id
1 'polypeptide(L)'
;MLPISYNKTIVHRLKIRDWLFSLIVVLVTASITLFIRIALPWDSIFSSTGIKFIGADSYYYMRLVDNLVVNFPHLNEFDPYIIYPGGDFITRVPSFFAYILAGTVRLLGGATPDKHTIDSIAVFVPPLLGALTIIPVYFIGRALINRWAGLVAALLFAIMPGQLLSRTLLGSTDHHCAEMFFTTFFCMFFILAVQHGRRFTYVQLLKGQFPPASKHIPYSIFAGLFFGLT
;
A
#
# COMPACT_ATOMS: atom_id res chain seq x y z
N MET A 1 -50.79 -33.37 36.83
CA MET A 1 -50.33 -33.89 35.53
C MET A 1 -49.61 -32.76 34.79
N LEU A 2 -48.29 -32.92 34.67
CA LEU A 2 -47.26 -32.25 33.84
C LEU A 2 -47.27 -30.71 33.66
N PRO A 3 -46.23 -29.99 34.15
CA PRO A 3 -45.89 -28.67 33.63
C PRO A 3 -45.15 -28.81 32.29
N ILE A 4 -45.61 -28.08 31.29
CA ILE A 4 -44.98 -27.99 29.96
C ILE A 4 -43.65 -27.25 30.12
N SER A 5 -42.55 -27.99 30.02
CA SER A 5 -41.19 -27.43 29.99
C SER A 5 -41.01 -26.65 28.68
N TYR A 6 -40.95 -25.32 28.78
CA TYR A 6 -40.55 -24.45 27.69
C TYR A 6 -39.05 -24.70 27.41
N ASN A 7 -38.77 -25.55 26.44
CA ASN A 7 -37.42 -25.82 25.97
C ASN A 7 -36.88 -24.54 25.33
N LYS A 8 -36.09 -23.75 26.07
CA LYS A 8 -35.34 -22.62 25.53
C LYS A 8 -34.38 -23.17 24.48
N THR A 9 -34.75 -23.02 23.21
CA THR A 9 -33.89 -23.28 22.07
C THR A 9 -32.66 -22.39 22.24
N ILE A 10 -31.54 -22.99 22.60
CA ILE A 10 -30.24 -22.34 22.70
C ILE A 10 -29.85 -21.96 21.28
N VAL A 11 -30.20 -20.73 20.88
CA VAL A 11 -29.60 -20.11 19.71
C VAL A 11 -28.16 -19.81 20.10
N HIS A 12 -27.26 -20.75 19.82
CA HIS A 12 -25.82 -20.51 19.87
C HIS A 12 -25.49 -19.44 18.80
N ARG A 13 -25.61 -18.15 19.16
CA ARG A 13 -25.00 -17.09 18.38
C ARG A 13 -23.50 -17.34 18.41
N LEU A 14 -22.94 -17.70 17.25
CA LEU A 14 -21.49 -17.67 17.03
C LEU A 14 -21.02 -16.25 17.35
N LYS A 15 -20.46 -16.06 18.56
CA LYS A 15 -19.94 -14.78 19.00
C LYS A 15 -18.57 -14.61 18.36
N ILE A 16 -18.55 -14.17 17.11
CA ILE A 16 -17.31 -13.84 16.41
C ILE A 16 -16.58 -12.79 17.24
N ARG A 17 -15.31 -13.06 17.56
CA ARG A 17 -14.49 -12.15 18.35
C ARG A 17 -14.33 -10.83 17.59
N ASP A 18 -14.47 -9.69 18.28
CA ASP A 18 -14.56 -8.37 17.64
C ASP A 18 -13.41 -8.07 16.67
N TRP A 19 -12.19 -8.55 16.94
CA TRP A 19 -11.06 -8.35 16.04
C TRP A 19 -11.12 -9.24 14.79
N LEU A 20 -11.68 -10.45 14.88
CA LEU A 20 -11.89 -11.34 13.74
C LEU A 20 -12.90 -10.72 12.77
N PHE A 21 -13.98 -10.14 13.32
CA PHE A 21 -14.95 -9.40 12.52
C PHE A 21 -14.28 -8.24 11.78
N SER A 22 -13.51 -7.39 12.49
CA SER A 22 -12.78 -6.30 11.85
C SER A 22 -11.80 -6.78 10.77
N LEU A 23 -11.06 -7.86 11.03
CA LEU A 23 -10.15 -8.44 10.05
C LEU A 23 -10.88 -8.91 8.79
N ILE A 24 -11.99 -9.64 8.95
CA ILE A 24 -12.79 -10.12 7.82
C ILE A 24 -13.30 -8.94 6.99
N VAL A 25 -13.84 -7.90 7.62
CA VAL A 25 -14.34 -6.71 6.90
C VAL A 25 -13.21 -6.00 6.16
N VAL A 26 -12.04 -5.84 6.77
CA VAL A 26 -10.86 -5.23 6.12
C VAL A 26 -10.42 -6.06 4.91
N LEU A 27 -10.37 -7.40 5.05
CA LEU A 27 -10.01 -8.29 3.94
C LEU A 27 -11.02 -8.22 2.79
N VAL A 28 -12.33 -8.24 3.09
CA VAL A 28 -13.39 -8.07 2.09
C VAL A 28 -13.25 -6.72 1.39
N THR A 29 -12.98 -5.66 2.14
CA THR A 29 -12.78 -4.31 1.60
C THR A 29 -11.53 -4.24 0.71
N ALA A 30 -10.44 -4.93 1.08
CA ALA A 30 -9.25 -5.08 0.26
C ALA A 30 -9.51 -5.86 -1.03
N SER A 31 -10.29 -6.95 -0.96
CA SER A 31 -10.72 -7.70 -2.14
C SER A 31 -11.57 -6.85 -3.10
N ILE A 32 -12.51 -6.05 -2.58
CA ILE A 32 -13.31 -5.12 -3.39
C ILE A 32 -12.39 -4.08 -4.06
N THR A 33 -11.43 -3.54 -3.33
CA THR A 33 -10.47 -2.54 -3.81
C THR A 33 -9.59 -3.10 -4.94
N LEU A 34 -9.10 -4.33 -4.80
CA LEU A 34 -8.39 -5.06 -5.86
C LEU A 34 -9.29 -5.30 -7.07
N PHE A 35 -10.52 -5.78 -6.83
CA PHE A 35 -11.46 -6.07 -7.90
C PHE A 35 -11.74 -4.82 -8.74
N ILE A 36 -12.04 -3.68 -8.11
CA ILE A 36 -12.27 -2.41 -8.81
C ILE A 36 -11.04 -1.99 -9.62
N ARG A 37 -9.84 -2.11 -9.05
CA ARG A 37 -8.59 -1.64 -9.68
C ARG A 37 -8.08 -2.54 -10.79
N ILE A 38 -8.44 -3.83 -10.79
CA ILE A 38 -7.99 -4.82 -11.76
C ILE A 38 -9.07 -5.10 -12.82
N ALA A 39 -10.30 -5.40 -12.39
CA ALA A 39 -11.34 -5.90 -13.28
C ALA A 39 -11.89 -4.81 -14.20
N LEU A 40 -12.06 -3.57 -13.70
CA LEU A 40 -12.63 -2.48 -14.50
C LEU A 40 -11.73 -2.06 -15.67
N PRO A 41 -10.41 -1.84 -15.50
CA PRO A 41 -9.54 -1.47 -16.62
C PRO A 41 -9.05 -2.67 -17.45
N TRP A 42 -9.38 -3.92 -17.10
CA TRP A 42 -8.78 -5.13 -17.69
C TRP A 42 -8.68 -5.10 -19.22
N ASP A 43 -9.81 -4.92 -19.90
CA ASP A 43 -9.89 -4.93 -21.37
C ASP A 43 -9.19 -3.74 -22.04
N SER A 44 -8.97 -2.65 -21.29
CA SER A 44 -8.24 -1.48 -21.77
C SER A 44 -6.72 -1.62 -21.67
N ILE A 45 -6.25 -2.48 -20.75
CA ILE A 45 -4.84 -2.72 -20.46
C ILE A 45 -4.34 -3.93 -21.23
N PHE A 46 -5.07 -5.04 -21.22
CA PHE A 46 -4.72 -6.25 -21.96
C PHE A 46 -5.36 -6.23 -23.33
N SER A 47 -4.60 -5.79 -24.34
CA SER A 47 -5.05 -5.70 -25.74
C SER A 47 -4.43 -6.79 -26.60
N SER A 48 -4.99 -7.03 -27.79
CA SER A 48 -4.41 -7.97 -28.78
C SER A 48 -3.00 -7.58 -29.24
N THR A 49 -2.62 -6.31 -29.07
CA THR A 49 -1.30 -5.77 -29.42
C THR A 49 -0.29 -5.80 -28.27
N GLY A 50 -0.71 -6.21 -27.07
CA GLY A 50 0.13 -6.25 -25.87
C GLY A 50 -0.46 -5.48 -24.68
N ILE A 51 0.36 -5.27 -23.65
CA ILE A 51 0.00 -4.56 -22.43
C ILE A 51 0.11 -3.05 -22.64
N LYS A 52 -0.99 -2.34 -22.44
CA LYS A 52 -1.08 -0.88 -22.57
C LYS A 52 -1.03 -0.23 -21.19
N PHE A 53 0.01 0.56 -20.94
CA PHE A 53 0.13 1.32 -19.70
C PHE A 53 -0.67 2.63 -19.74
N ILE A 54 -1.05 3.13 -18.56
CA ILE A 54 -1.82 4.36 -18.39
C ILE A 54 -0.87 5.54 -18.19
N GLY A 55 -0.95 6.54 -19.05
CA GLY A 55 -0.16 7.77 -18.93
C GLY A 55 1.30 7.60 -19.39
N ALA A 56 1.95 8.73 -19.69
CA ALA A 56 3.33 8.73 -20.20
C ALA A 56 4.35 8.26 -19.15
N ASP A 57 4.16 8.66 -17.89
CA ASP A 57 5.07 8.35 -16.79
C ASP A 57 5.23 6.84 -16.59
N SER A 58 4.12 6.09 -16.72
CA SER A 58 4.12 4.62 -16.63
C SER A 58 5.04 3.96 -17.65
N TYR A 59 5.03 4.43 -18.91
CA TYR A 59 5.93 3.93 -19.94
C TYR A 59 7.39 4.25 -19.65
N TYR A 60 7.65 5.45 -19.13
CA TYR A 60 9.01 5.83 -18.75
C TYR A 60 9.52 4.98 -17.57
N TYR A 61 8.69 4.72 -16.56
CA TYR A 61 9.03 3.79 -15.48
C TYR A 61 9.32 2.38 -16.00
N MET A 62 8.51 1.85 -16.94
CA MET A 62 8.76 0.53 -17.49
C MET A 62 10.07 0.44 -18.28
N ARG A 63 10.46 1.51 -18.97
CA ARG A 63 11.79 1.62 -19.59
C ARG A 63 12.92 1.57 -18.54
N LEU A 64 12.77 2.27 -17.42
CA LEU A 64 13.74 2.19 -16.32
C LEU A 64 13.80 0.79 -15.73
N VAL A 65 12.65 0.14 -15.57
CA VAL A 65 12.55 -1.24 -15.07
C VAL A 65 13.20 -2.23 -16.04
N ASP A 66 12.98 -2.10 -17.35
CA ASP A 66 13.63 -2.94 -18.36
C ASP A 66 15.16 -2.90 -18.22
N ASN A 67 15.73 -1.71 -18.04
CA ASN A 67 17.17 -1.55 -17.81
C ASN A 67 17.61 -2.08 -16.43
N LEU A 68 16.87 -1.75 -15.38
CA LEU A 68 17.21 -2.10 -13.99
C LEU A 68 17.10 -3.61 -13.73
N VAL A 69 16.13 -4.30 -14.34
CA VAL A 69 15.97 -5.75 -14.22
C VAL A 69 17.17 -6.47 -14.82
N VAL A 70 17.80 -5.96 -15.88
CA VAL A 70 19.02 -6.56 -16.45
C VAL A 70 20.24 -6.25 -15.56
N ASN A 71 20.38 -5.00 -15.13
CA ASN A 71 21.56 -4.52 -14.41
C ASN A 71 21.42 -4.50 -12.88
N PHE A 72 20.41 -5.19 -12.34
CA PHE A 72 20.06 -5.11 -10.92
C PHE A 72 21.27 -5.44 -10.02
N PRO A 73 21.58 -4.63 -8.98
CA PRO A 73 20.78 -3.52 -8.43
C PRO A 73 21.17 -2.11 -8.93
N HIS A 74 21.88 -1.98 -10.05
CA HIS A 74 22.40 -0.70 -10.52
C HIS A 74 21.40 -0.01 -11.46
N LEU A 75 20.84 1.12 -11.01
CA LEU A 75 20.02 2.01 -11.83
C LEU A 75 20.93 3.01 -12.55
N ASN A 76 20.64 3.31 -13.81
CA ASN A 76 21.35 4.35 -14.56
C ASN A 76 21.20 5.71 -13.87
N GLU A 77 22.27 6.48 -13.79
CA GLU A 77 22.22 7.86 -13.28
C GLU A 77 21.80 8.87 -14.35
N PHE A 78 22.03 8.52 -15.62
CA PHE A 78 21.81 9.39 -16.77
C PHE A 78 21.08 8.64 -17.90
N ASP A 79 20.03 9.25 -18.45
CA ASP A 79 19.31 8.72 -19.61
C ASP A 79 19.63 9.58 -20.85
N PRO A 80 20.42 9.07 -21.82
CA PRO A 80 20.74 9.80 -23.03
C PRO A 80 19.55 9.95 -24.00
N TYR A 81 18.45 9.22 -23.81
CA TYR A 81 17.33 9.20 -24.74
C TYR A 81 16.11 9.98 -24.26
N ILE A 82 16.14 10.56 -23.07
CA ILE A 82 14.98 11.30 -22.54
C ILE A 82 14.76 12.64 -23.26
N ILE A 83 15.84 13.35 -23.59
CA ILE A 83 15.81 14.64 -24.31
C ILE A 83 16.89 14.65 -25.38
N TYR A 84 16.52 14.95 -26.63
CA TYR A 84 17.47 15.08 -27.72
C TYR A 84 17.66 16.55 -28.13
N PRO A 85 18.90 17.00 -28.40
CA PRO A 85 20.17 16.34 -28.10
C PRO A 85 20.59 16.54 -26.63
N GLY A 86 21.28 15.58 -26.03
CA GLY A 86 22.03 15.79 -24.78
C GLY A 86 21.56 15.03 -23.54
N GLY A 87 20.39 14.37 -23.53
CA GLY A 87 19.92 13.55 -22.41
C GLY A 87 19.59 14.34 -21.13
N ASP A 88 19.33 13.61 -20.03
CA ASP A 88 19.15 14.19 -18.70
C ASP A 88 19.50 13.18 -17.59
N PHE A 89 19.77 13.69 -16.39
CA PHE A 89 19.97 12.87 -15.20
C PHE A 89 18.65 12.32 -14.66
N ILE A 90 18.66 11.06 -14.24
CA ILE A 90 17.49 10.34 -13.69
C ILE A 90 17.18 10.78 -12.25
N THR A 91 17.98 11.68 -11.67
CA THR A 91 17.82 12.22 -10.31
C THR A 91 16.46 12.89 -10.04
N ARG A 92 15.73 13.27 -11.10
CA ARG A 92 14.38 13.84 -10.98
C ARG A 92 13.28 12.79 -10.78
N VAL A 93 13.58 11.51 -10.95
CA VAL A 93 12.59 10.43 -10.94
C VAL A 93 12.72 9.68 -9.61
N PRO A 94 11.63 9.55 -8.82
CA PRO A 94 11.66 8.76 -7.59
C PRO A 94 12.07 7.32 -7.87
N SER A 95 13.33 7.01 -7.55
CA SER A 95 14.01 5.78 -7.95
C SER A 95 13.54 4.57 -7.16
N PHE A 96 13.08 4.78 -5.92
CA PHE A 96 12.63 3.70 -5.04
C PHE A 96 11.49 2.89 -5.64
N PHE A 97 10.55 3.54 -6.35
CA PHE A 97 9.47 2.84 -7.01
C PHE A 97 9.97 1.93 -8.16
N ALA A 98 10.98 2.36 -8.93
CA ALA A 98 11.60 1.52 -9.94
C ALA A 98 12.26 0.28 -9.33
N TYR A 99 12.87 0.41 -8.14
CA TYR A 99 13.39 -0.73 -7.38
C TYR A 99 12.30 -1.68 -6.89
N ILE A 100 11.14 -1.17 -6.45
CA ILE A 100 10.00 -2.02 -6.07
C ILE A 100 9.52 -2.82 -7.28
N LEU A 101 9.35 -2.18 -8.44
CA LEU A 101 8.93 -2.85 -9.67
C LEU A 101 9.96 -3.91 -10.10
N ALA A 102 11.21 -3.51 -10.31
CA ALA A 102 12.27 -4.41 -10.77
C ALA A 102 12.55 -5.55 -9.78
N GLY A 103 12.51 -5.26 -8.48
CA GLY A 103 12.63 -6.26 -7.43
C GLY A 103 11.49 -7.28 -7.44
N THR A 104 10.25 -6.81 -7.61
CA THR A 104 9.06 -7.69 -7.74
C THR A 104 9.15 -8.57 -8.99
N VAL A 105 9.57 -7.97 -10.11
CA VAL A 105 9.79 -8.68 -11.37
C VAL A 105 10.87 -9.75 -11.23
N ARG A 106 12.02 -9.45 -10.62
CA ARG A 106 13.06 -10.48 -10.40
C ARG A 106 12.63 -11.55 -9.41
N LEU A 107 11.86 -11.19 -8.39
CA LEU A 107 11.35 -12.14 -7.40
C LEU A 107 10.38 -13.16 -8.01
N LEU A 108 9.48 -12.71 -8.89
CA LEU A 108 8.41 -13.53 -9.46
C LEU A 108 8.74 -14.10 -10.84
N GLY A 109 9.47 -13.36 -11.67
CA GLY A 109 9.86 -13.72 -13.04
C GLY A 109 11.24 -14.35 -13.16
N GLY A 110 12.01 -14.43 -12.06
CA GLY A 110 13.34 -15.02 -12.04
C GLY A 110 14.46 -14.05 -12.47
N ALA A 111 15.65 -14.61 -12.73
CA ALA A 111 16.86 -13.81 -12.97
C ALA A 111 16.87 -13.10 -14.33
N THR A 112 16.28 -13.70 -15.36
CA THR A 112 16.27 -13.20 -16.75
C THR A 112 14.87 -13.28 -17.35
N PRO A 113 13.91 -12.49 -16.85
CA PRO A 113 12.55 -12.47 -17.40
C PRO A 113 12.54 -11.81 -18.78
N ASP A 114 11.70 -12.31 -19.68
CA ASP A 114 11.44 -11.66 -20.96
C ASP A 114 10.51 -10.45 -20.80
N LYS A 115 10.48 -9.57 -21.81
CA LYS A 115 9.73 -8.31 -21.74
C LYS A 115 8.24 -8.51 -21.40
N HIS A 116 7.60 -9.52 -21.97
CA HIS A 116 6.19 -9.78 -21.68
C HIS A 116 5.98 -10.15 -20.21
N THR A 117 6.89 -10.94 -19.62
CA THR A 117 6.86 -11.27 -18.19
C THR A 117 7.10 -10.04 -17.31
N ILE A 118 8.04 -9.16 -17.68
CA ILE A 118 8.30 -7.91 -16.96
C ILE A 118 7.02 -7.05 -16.92
N ASP A 119 6.44 -6.79 -18.09
CA ASP A 119 5.23 -5.97 -18.23
C ASP A 119 4.04 -6.62 -17.49
N SER A 120 3.88 -7.95 -17.60
CA SER A 120 2.79 -8.70 -16.95
C SER A 120 2.86 -8.71 -15.43
N ILE A 121 4.05 -8.63 -14.83
CA ILE A 121 4.19 -8.56 -13.37
C ILE A 121 4.04 -7.12 -12.89
N ALA A 122 4.73 -6.18 -13.54
CA ALA A 122 4.77 -4.78 -13.12
C ALA A 122 3.38 -4.12 -13.14
N VAL A 123 2.53 -4.49 -14.11
CA VAL A 123 1.17 -3.94 -14.28
C VAL A 123 0.27 -4.12 -13.04
N PHE A 124 0.53 -5.15 -12.20
CA PHE A 124 -0.26 -5.45 -11.00
C PHE A 124 0.25 -4.78 -9.72
N VAL A 125 1.45 -4.20 -9.73
CA VAL A 125 2.02 -3.57 -8.53
C VAL A 125 1.16 -2.39 -8.02
N PRO A 126 0.68 -1.46 -8.87
CA PRO A 126 -0.13 -0.34 -8.40
C PRO A 126 -1.45 -0.75 -7.73
N PRO A 127 -2.26 -1.68 -8.30
CA PRO A 127 -3.43 -2.22 -7.61
C PRO A 127 -3.15 -2.86 -6.26
N LEU A 128 -2.03 -3.59 -6.14
CA LEU A 128 -1.63 -4.24 -4.89
C LEU A 128 -1.31 -3.20 -3.80
N LEU A 129 -0.53 -2.17 -4.13
CA LEU A 129 -0.24 -1.08 -3.21
C LEU A 129 -1.53 -0.32 -2.82
N GLY A 130 -2.41 -0.08 -3.79
CA GLY A 130 -3.73 0.50 -3.54
C GLY A 130 -4.56 -0.30 -2.53
N ALA A 131 -4.59 -1.63 -2.65
CA ALA A 131 -5.31 -2.50 -1.73
C ALA A 131 -4.67 -2.59 -0.34
N LEU A 132 -3.35 -2.68 -0.27
CA LEU A 132 -2.62 -2.72 1.01
C LEU A 132 -2.76 -1.40 1.79
N THR A 133 -3.02 -0.27 1.11
CA THR A 133 -3.28 1.03 1.74
C THR A 133 -4.55 1.04 2.60
N ILE A 134 -5.47 0.08 2.44
CA ILE A 134 -6.62 -0.03 3.33
C ILE A 134 -6.21 -0.32 4.78
N ILE A 135 -5.13 -1.08 4.96
CA ILE A 135 -4.64 -1.47 6.29
C ILE A 135 -4.36 -0.22 7.13
N PRO A 136 -3.48 0.72 6.71
CA PRO A 136 -3.21 1.91 7.50
C PRO A 136 -4.44 2.82 7.60
N VAL A 137 -5.29 2.93 6.58
CA VAL A 137 -6.54 3.71 6.66
C VAL A 137 -7.44 3.20 7.80
N TYR A 138 -7.64 1.89 7.91
CA TYR A 138 -8.40 1.28 8.99
C TYR A 138 -7.81 1.60 10.36
N PHE A 139 -6.50 1.44 10.52
CA PHE A 139 -5.83 1.68 11.80
C PHE A 139 -5.82 3.16 12.19
N ILE A 140 -5.72 4.09 11.24
CA ILE A 140 -5.87 5.53 11.47
C ILE A 140 -7.26 5.83 12.03
N GLY A 141 -8.33 5.42 11.33
CA GLY A 141 -9.70 5.68 11.79
C GLY A 141 -9.99 5.01 13.15
N ARG A 142 -9.44 3.80 13.36
CA ARG A 142 -9.53 3.09 14.65
C ARG A 142 -8.83 3.84 15.78
N ALA A 143 -7.62 4.36 15.53
CA ALA A 143 -6.83 5.05 16.53
C ALA A 143 -7.47 6.39 16.93
N LEU A 144 -8.08 7.11 15.98
CA LEU A 144 -8.64 8.44 16.23
C LEU A 144 -10.00 8.42 16.93
N ILE A 145 -10.88 7.47 16.58
CA ILE A 145 -12.25 7.44 17.12
C ILE A 145 -12.56 6.07 17.72
N ASN A 146 -12.79 5.05 16.88
CA ASN A 146 -13.11 3.70 17.31
C ASN A 146 -13.04 2.72 16.13
N ARG A 147 -13.24 1.42 16.40
CA ARG A 147 -13.22 0.36 15.38
C ARG A 147 -14.17 0.60 14.20
N TRP A 148 -15.36 1.16 14.44
CA TRP A 148 -16.37 1.36 13.40
C TRP A 148 -15.96 2.50 12.47
N ALA A 149 -15.40 3.57 13.02
CA ALA A 149 -14.84 4.66 12.22
C ALA A 149 -13.71 4.15 11.30
N GLY A 150 -12.83 3.27 11.80
CA GLY A 150 -11.82 2.61 10.97
C GLY A 150 -12.41 1.78 9.83
N LEU A 151 -13.45 0.98 10.11
CA LEU A 151 -14.12 0.17 9.07
C LEU A 151 -14.81 1.04 8.01
N VAL A 152 -15.48 2.11 8.43
CA VAL A 152 -16.12 3.07 7.52
C VAL A 152 -15.06 3.79 6.69
N ALA A 153 -13.95 4.24 7.28
CA ALA A 153 -12.85 4.88 6.56
C ALA A 153 -12.25 3.95 5.49
N ALA A 154 -12.02 2.67 5.83
CA ALA A 154 -11.55 1.66 4.89
C ALA A 154 -12.51 1.47 3.72
N LEU A 155 -13.82 1.37 4.00
CA LEU A 155 -14.85 1.21 2.97
C LEU A 155 -14.93 2.44 2.05
N LEU A 156 -14.89 3.64 2.61
CA LEU A 156 -14.88 4.88 1.82
C LEU A 156 -13.65 4.97 0.93
N PHE A 157 -12.46 4.63 1.45
CA PHE A 157 -11.23 4.60 0.66
C PHE A 157 -11.30 3.61 -0.51
N ALA A 158 -11.91 2.44 -0.30
CA ALA A 158 -12.03 1.40 -1.32
C ALA A 158 -12.72 1.89 -2.61
N ILE A 159 -13.78 2.70 -2.44
CA ILE A 159 -14.65 3.18 -3.52
C ILE A 159 -14.40 4.63 -3.93
N MET A 160 -13.45 5.32 -3.28
CA MET A 160 -13.23 6.74 -3.51
C MET A 160 -12.72 6.99 -4.94
N PRO A 161 -13.41 7.81 -5.76
CA PRO A 161 -12.97 8.14 -7.11
C PRO A 161 -11.86 9.20 -7.10
N GLY A 162 -11.37 9.54 -8.29
CA GLY A 162 -10.38 10.61 -8.48
C GLY A 162 -8.95 10.09 -8.58
N GLN A 163 -7.98 10.94 -8.22
CA GLN A 163 -6.57 10.67 -8.44
C GLN A 163 -6.05 9.43 -7.68
N LEU A 164 -6.57 9.18 -6.49
CA LEU A 164 -6.18 8.02 -5.68
C LEU A 164 -6.57 6.70 -6.35
N LEU A 165 -7.74 6.67 -7.00
CA LEU A 165 -8.13 5.52 -7.80
C LEU A 165 -7.31 5.48 -9.10
N SER A 166 -7.28 6.57 -9.87
CA SER A 166 -6.66 6.58 -11.20
C SER A 166 -5.16 6.24 -11.16
N ARG A 167 -4.44 6.67 -10.12
CA ARG A 167 -3.00 6.38 -9.95
C ARG A 167 -2.71 5.00 -9.37
N THR A 168 -3.73 4.23 -8.97
CA THR A 168 -3.60 2.87 -8.45
C THR A 168 -4.36 1.83 -9.28
N LEU A 169 -4.84 2.21 -10.47
CA LEU A 169 -5.42 1.28 -11.43
C LEU A 169 -4.35 0.36 -12.03
N LEU A 170 -4.80 -0.78 -12.53
CA LEU A 170 -4.00 -1.69 -13.34
C LEU A 170 -3.34 -0.91 -14.50
N GLY A 171 -2.03 -1.07 -14.67
CA GLY A 171 -1.27 -0.38 -15.72
C GLY A 171 -0.89 1.06 -15.44
N SER A 172 -1.24 1.63 -14.28
CA SER A 172 -0.72 2.91 -13.79
C SER A 172 0.60 2.73 -13.04
N THR A 173 1.65 2.24 -13.72
CA THR A 173 2.98 1.96 -13.13
C THR A 173 3.77 3.23 -12.89
N ASP A 174 3.26 4.08 -12.00
CA ASP A 174 3.80 5.39 -11.67
C ASP A 174 3.98 5.51 -10.15
N HIS A 175 4.98 6.29 -9.71
CA HIS A 175 5.40 6.40 -8.31
C HIS A 175 4.32 6.92 -7.36
N HIS A 176 3.33 7.67 -7.84
CA HIS A 176 2.23 8.17 -7.01
C HIS A 176 1.49 7.08 -6.23
N CYS A 177 1.44 5.84 -6.73
CA CYS A 177 0.85 4.72 -5.99
C CYS A 177 1.69 4.36 -4.74
N ALA A 178 3.01 4.43 -4.85
CA ALA A 178 3.94 4.21 -3.76
C ALA A 178 3.95 5.38 -2.77
N GLU A 179 3.97 6.63 -3.26
CA GLU A 179 3.88 7.83 -2.40
C GLU A 179 2.64 7.79 -1.52
N MET A 180 1.48 7.50 -2.10
CA MET A 180 0.22 7.36 -1.37
C MET A 180 0.32 6.25 -0.31
N PHE A 181 0.85 5.09 -0.68
CA PHE A 181 1.01 3.94 0.22
C PHE A 181 1.92 4.27 1.41
N PHE A 182 3.15 4.73 1.15
CA PHE A 182 4.14 5.01 2.19
C PHE A 182 3.71 6.19 3.07
N THR A 183 3.11 7.24 2.50
CA THR A 183 2.61 8.38 3.27
C THR A 183 1.49 7.97 4.21
N THR A 184 0.58 7.10 3.77
CA THR A 184 -0.53 6.65 4.62
C THR A 184 -0.03 5.79 5.78
N PHE A 185 0.96 4.92 5.53
CA PHE A 185 1.62 4.17 6.60
C PHE A 185 2.40 5.08 7.55
N PHE A 186 3.11 6.08 7.04
CA PHE A 186 3.76 7.11 7.85
C PHE A 186 2.74 7.77 8.77
N CYS A 187 1.61 8.26 8.25
CA CYS A 187 0.56 8.87 9.05
C CYS A 187 0.03 7.92 10.13
N MET A 188 -0.21 6.65 9.79
CA MET A 188 -0.65 5.64 10.76
C MET A 188 0.35 5.48 11.91
N PHE A 189 1.61 5.23 11.60
CA PHE A 189 2.65 5.03 12.61
C PHE A 189 2.92 6.29 13.42
N PHE A 190 2.90 7.47 12.79
CA PHE A 190 3.05 8.75 13.46
C PHE A 190 1.93 8.99 14.48
N ILE A 191 0.67 8.77 14.10
CA ILE A 191 -0.48 8.90 15.01
C ILE A 191 -0.34 7.93 16.18
N LEU A 192 0.02 6.67 15.91
CA LEU A 192 0.22 5.66 16.96
C LEU A 192 1.39 6.03 17.89
N ALA A 193 2.49 6.54 17.36
CA ALA A 193 3.63 7.01 18.13
C ALA A 193 3.23 8.14 19.09
N VAL A 194 2.52 9.16 18.58
CA VAL A 194 2.03 10.29 19.40
C VAL A 194 1.07 9.80 20.49
N GLN A 195 0.10 8.95 20.17
CA GLN A 195 -0.86 8.44 21.15
C GLN A 195 -0.21 7.64 22.28
N HIS A 196 0.80 6.82 21.97
CA HIS A 196 1.54 6.06 22.97
C HIS A 196 2.59 6.91 23.70
N GLY A 197 3.03 8.01 23.08
CA GLY A 197 3.96 8.98 23.65
C GLY A 197 3.32 10.04 24.55
N ARG A 198 2.00 10.26 24.49
CA ARG A 198 1.28 11.20 25.38
C ARG A 198 1.36 10.88 26.89
N ARG A 199 2.03 9.80 27.27
CA ARG A 199 2.34 9.45 28.67
C ARG A 199 3.65 10.06 29.20
N PHE A 200 4.36 10.87 28.41
CA PHE A 200 5.57 11.56 28.85
C PHE A 200 5.26 12.93 29.46
N THR A 201 5.67 13.15 30.71
CA THR A 201 5.74 14.49 31.28
C THR A 201 7.07 15.14 30.88
N TYR A 202 7.08 16.42 30.51
CA TYR A 202 8.29 17.20 30.17
C TYR A 202 9.42 17.04 31.21
N VAL A 203 9.04 16.96 32.49
CA VAL A 203 9.95 16.75 33.64
C VAL A 203 10.67 15.40 33.59
N GLN A 204 10.05 14.34 33.06
CA GLN A 204 10.68 13.01 32.95
C GLN A 204 11.71 12.96 31.82
N LEU A 205 11.45 13.68 30.71
CA LEU A 205 12.38 13.83 29.59
C LEU A 205 13.67 14.54 30.02
N LEU A 206 13.55 15.67 30.74
CA LEU A 206 14.70 16.41 31.25
C LEU A 206 15.55 15.61 32.25
N LYS A 207 14.93 14.68 32.98
CA LYS A 207 15.62 13.82 33.95
C LYS A 207 16.26 12.58 33.34
N GLY A 208 16.16 12.37 32.03
CA GLY A 208 16.67 11.17 31.36
C GLY A 208 16.00 9.88 31.84
N GLN A 209 14.84 9.97 32.48
CA GLN A 209 14.11 8.84 33.05
C GLN A 209 13.19 8.27 31.98
N PHE A 210 13.77 7.49 31.06
CA PHE A 210 12.99 6.76 30.08
C PHE A 210 12.43 5.48 30.72
N PRO A 211 11.09 5.31 30.82
CA PRO A 211 10.53 4.03 31.21
C PRO A 211 10.98 2.92 30.21
N PRO A 212 11.09 1.66 30.66
CA PRO A 212 11.63 0.57 29.85
C PRO A 212 10.93 0.49 28.49
N ALA A 213 11.72 0.44 27.41
CA ALA A 213 11.34 0.34 25.99
C ALA A 213 9.86 0.66 25.75
N SER A 214 9.51 1.93 25.92
CA SER A 214 8.10 2.33 25.93
C SER A 214 7.49 2.08 24.56
N LYS A 215 6.25 1.59 24.56
CA LYS A 215 5.49 1.10 23.38
C LYS A 215 5.44 2.03 22.16
N HIS A 216 5.89 3.28 22.29
CA HIS A 216 5.92 4.29 21.23
C HIS A 216 7.19 4.25 20.36
N ILE A 217 8.35 3.79 20.88
CA ILE A 217 9.62 3.71 20.14
C ILE A 217 9.48 2.95 18.81
N PRO A 218 8.90 1.73 18.76
CA PRO A 218 8.75 1.03 17.50
C PRO A 218 7.90 1.82 16.50
N TYR A 219 6.82 2.47 16.95
CA TYR A 219 5.99 3.29 16.07
C TYR A 219 6.75 4.52 15.54
N SER A 220 7.60 5.16 16.35
CA SER A 220 8.45 6.27 15.89
C SER A 220 9.48 5.82 14.85
N ILE A 221 10.11 4.66 15.05
CA ILE A 221 11.05 4.08 14.08
C ILE A 221 10.35 3.80 12.75
N PHE A 222 9.19 3.13 12.80
CA PHE A 222 8.42 2.87 11.58
C PHE A 222 7.91 4.15 10.93
N ALA A 223 7.48 5.16 11.70
CA ALA A 223 7.12 6.46 11.14
C ALA A 223 8.30 7.08 10.38
N GLY A 224 9.49 7.14 10.99
CA GLY A 224 10.70 7.64 10.33
C GLY A 224 11.07 6.83 9.07
N LEU A 225 10.97 5.49 9.13
CA LEU A 225 11.22 4.62 7.99
C LEU A 225 10.27 4.94 6.83
N PHE A 226 8.96 4.93 7.09
CA PHE A 226 7.96 5.19 6.05
C PHE A 226 8.04 6.61 5.50
N PHE A 227 8.42 7.59 6.32
CA PHE A 227 8.69 8.97 5.87
C PHE A 227 9.95 9.08 5.00
N GLY A 228 10.95 8.21 5.20
CA GLY A 228 12.12 8.16 4.31
C GLY A 228 11.86 7.47 2.97
N LEU A 229 10.75 6.72 2.86
CA LEU A 229 10.37 5.96 1.66
C LEU A 229 9.32 6.67 0.78
N THR A 230 8.70 7.74 1.29
CA THR A 230 7.85 8.64 0.50
C THR A 230 8.69 9.51 -0.40
#